data_AF-A0A1V3TP97-F1
#
_entry.id   AF-A0A1V3TP97-F1
#
_cell.length_a   1.000
_cell.length_b   1.000
_cell.length_c   1.000
_cell.angle_alpha   90.00
_cell.angle_beta   90.00
_cell.angle_gamma   90.00
#
_symmetry.space_group_name_H-M   'P 1'
#
loop_
_entity.id
_entity.type
_entity.pdbx_description
1 polymer ?
#
loop_
_entity_poly.entity_id
_entity_poly.type
_entity_poly.pdbx_seq_one_letter_code
_entity_poly.pdbx_strand_id
1 'polypeptide(L)'
;MDNSENRQYDLSHLAPIDISFFGEKVNKELLVRILFSDHCFTERSDEYSRNSARKFSRERYELSKHLPEIIRSMFNEKVNVYQTSARRNFAYVVKVSL
;
A
#
# COMPACT_ATOMS: atom_id res chain seq x y z
N MET A 1 17.19 -28.45 16.22
CA MET A 1 17.47 -27.10 16.74
C MET A 1 18.00 -26.32 15.56
N ASP A 2 17.13 -25.56 14.90
CA ASP A 2 17.46 -24.91 13.63
C ASP A 2 18.12 -23.55 13.90
N ASN A 3 19.23 -23.32 13.23
CA ASN A 3 20.12 -22.18 13.40
C ASN A 3 19.39 -20.89 13.03
N SER A 4 19.30 -19.96 13.98
CA SER A 4 18.83 -18.60 13.73
C SER A 4 19.83 -17.86 12.84
N GLU A 5 19.70 -18.00 11.52
CA GLU A 5 20.38 -17.13 10.57
C GLU A 5 19.89 -15.69 10.78
N ASN A 6 20.82 -14.78 11.10
CA ASN A 6 20.57 -13.35 11.19
C ASN A 6 20.38 -12.78 9.77
N ARG A 7 19.20 -13.03 9.18
CA ARG A 7 18.85 -12.56 7.84
C ARG A 7 18.42 -11.10 7.89
N GLN A 8 19.13 -10.25 7.16
CA GLN A 8 18.75 -8.87 6.92
C GLN A 8 17.86 -8.78 5.68
N TYR A 9 16.78 -8.00 5.78
CA TYR A 9 15.86 -7.74 4.68
C TYR A 9 15.86 -6.26 4.36
N ASP A 10 16.05 -5.91 3.10
CA ASP A 10 15.96 -4.54 2.63
C ASP A 10 14.48 -4.12 2.48
N LEU A 11 14.12 -2.96 3.02
CA LEU A 11 12.78 -2.37 2.96
C LEU A 11 12.75 -1.09 2.11
N SER A 12 13.83 -0.78 1.37
CA SER A 12 13.94 0.43 0.55
C SER A 12 12.81 0.57 -0.49
N HIS A 13 12.24 -0.55 -0.98
CA HIS A 13 11.08 -0.54 -1.87
C HIS A 13 9.81 0.01 -1.23
N LEU A 14 9.71 0.03 0.10
CA LEU A 14 8.61 0.62 0.86
C LEU A 14 8.90 2.06 1.31
N ALA A 15 9.85 2.74 0.67
CA ALA A 15 10.03 4.18 0.85
C ALA A 15 8.71 4.93 0.53
N PRO A 16 8.40 6.03 1.24
CA PRO A 16 7.22 6.83 0.96
C PRO A 16 7.12 7.22 -0.52
N ILE A 17 5.90 7.16 -1.06
CA ILE A 17 5.62 7.56 -2.45
C ILE A 17 4.78 8.82 -2.42
N ASP A 18 5.28 9.87 -3.06
CA ASP A 18 4.61 11.15 -3.21
C ASP A 18 4.05 11.27 -4.64
N ILE A 19 2.77 11.64 -4.74
CA ILE A 19 2.06 11.71 -6.01
C ILE A 19 1.27 13.01 -6.07
N SER A 20 1.53 13.80 -7.11
CA SER A 20 0.84 15.07 -7.35
C SER A 20 -0.21 14.93 -8.45
N PHE A 21 -1.34 15.60 -8.28
CA PHE A 21 -2.34 15.78 -9.34
C PHE A 21 -3.09 17.09 -9.17
N PHE A 22 -3.65 17.61 -10.26
CA PHE A 22 -4.44 18.84 -10.22
C PHE A 22 -5.89 18.55 -9.82
N GLY A 23 -6.36 19.14 -8.73
CA GLY A 23 -7.74 19.00 -8.28
C GLY A 23 -8.63 20.09 -8.86
N GLU A 24 -9.36 19.80 -9.94
CA GLU A 24 -10.23 20.78 -10.63
C GLU A 24 -11.20 21.50 -9.69
N LYS A 25 -11.82 20.76 -8.75
CA LYS A 25 -12.80 21.32 -7.79
C LYS A 25 -12.19 22.33 -6.82
N VAL A 26 -10.91 22.19 -6.48
CA VAL A 26 -10.21 23.05 -5.52
C VAL A 26 -9.22 24.00 -6.21
N ASN A 27 -9.07 23.87 -7.53
CA ASN A 27 -8.20 24.64 -8.42
C ASN A 27 -6.75 24.75 -7.90
N LYS A 28 -6.20 23.63 -7.43
CA LYS A 28 -4.86 23.54 -6.84
C LYS A 28 -4.22 22.19 -7.16
N GLU A 29 -2.89 22.17 -7.17
CA GLU A 29 -2.13 20.93 -7.12
C GLU A 29 -2.29 20.31 -5.71
N LEU A 30 -2.64 19.03 -5.69
CA LEU A 30 -2.80 18.22 -4.50
C LEU A 30 -1.70 17.18 -4.45
N LEU A 31 -1.12 17.00 -3.26
CA LEU A 31 -0.11 15.99 -2.99
C LEU A 31 -0.72 14.87 -2.14
N VAL A 32 -0.59 13.64 -2.61
CA VAL A 32 -0.88 12.44 -1.83
C VAL A 32 0.43 11.75 -1.50
N ARG A 33 0.71 11.63 -0.20
CA ARG A 33 1.82 10.84 0.32
C ARG A 33 1.31 9.48 0.78
N ILE A 34 1.92 8.43 0.26
CA ILE A 34 1.60 7.04 0.58
C ILE A 34 2.68 6.49 1.49
N LEU A 35 2.24 5.92 2.62
CA LEU A 35 3.09 5.30 3.63
C LEU A 35 2.75 3.82 3.72
N PHE A 36 3.76 2.98 3.89
CA PHE A 36 3.61 1.55 4.09
C PHE A 36 3.80 1.22 5.57
N SER A 37 2.96 0.32 6.08
CA SER A 37 3.11 -0.20 7.44
C SER A 37 3.76 -1.58 7.42
N ASP A 38 4.14 -2.05 8.61
CA ASP A 38 4.68 -3.40 8.82
C ASP A 38 3.74 -4.53 8.35
N HIS A 39 2.45 -4.25 8.18
CA HIS A 39 1.47 -5.17 7.58
C HIS A 39 1.84 -5.65 6.17
N CYS A 40 2.69 -4.90 5.46
CA CYS A 40 3.19 -5.27 4.15
C CYS A 40 4.12 -6.49 4.18
N PHE A 41 4.80 -6.76 5.29
CA PHE A 41 5.78 -7.85 5.40
C PHE A 41 5.65 -8.68 6.68
N THR A 42 4.59 -8.45 7.46
CA THR A 42 4.29 -9.22 8.67
C THR A 42 2.91 -9.85 8.63
N GLU A 43 2.79 -11.01 9.26
CA GLU A 43 1.52 -11.71 9.50
C GLU A 43 1.27 -11.88 10.99
N ARG A 44 0.01 -12.15 11.34
CA ARG A 44 -0.38 -12.39 12.72
C ARG A 44 -0.01 -13.80 13.14
N SER A 45 0.48 -13.96 14.36
CA SER A 45 0.72 -15.28 14.95
C SER A 45 -0.58 -16.07 15.19
N ASP A 46 -1.69 -15.35 15.41
CA ASP A 46 -3.04 -15.88 15.49
C ASP A 46 -3.95 -14.96 14.67
N GLU A 47 -4.51 -15.49 13.58
CA GLU A 47 -5.33 -14.72 12.64
C GLU A 47 -6.67 -14.26 13.23
N TYR A 48 -7.17 -14.96 14.24
CA TYR A 48 -8.47 -14.69 14.86
C TYR A 48 -8.37 -13.66 15.99
N SER A 49 -7.19 -13.48 16.57
CA SER A 49 -6.95 -12.48 17.62
C SER A 49 -6.42 -11.17 17.05
N ARG A 50 -7.15 -10.07 17.28
CA ARG A 50 -6.73 -8.73 16.85
C ARG A 50 -5.45 -8.25 17.55
N ASN A 51 -5.18 -8.77 18.75
CA ASN A 51 -4.06 -8.39 19.61
C ASN A 51 -2.87 -9.34 19.49
N SER A 52 -2.89 -10.29 18.55
CA SER A 52 -1.80 -11.24 18.37
C SER A 52 -0.53 -10.54 17.89
N ALA A 53 0.62 -11.04 18.35
CA ALA A 53 1.92 -10.55 17.92
C ALA A 53 2.10 -10.77 16.41
N ARG A 54 2.74 -9.80 15.76
CA ARG A 54 3.12 -9.87 14.35
C ARG A 54 4.48 -10.52 14.22
N LYS A 55 4.62 -11.40 13.23
CA LYS A 55 5.88 -12.07 12.86
C LYS A 55 6.20 -11.74 11.42
N PHE A 56 7.50 -11.69 11.11
CA PHE A 56 7.95 -11.53 9.73
C PHE A 56 7.43 -12.68 8.87
N SER A 57 6.90 -12.35 7.69
CA SER A 57 6.40 -13.30 6.71
C SER A 57 7.14 -13.09 5.40
N ARG A 58 7.92 -14.09 4.97
CA ARG A 58 8.71 -14.02 3.74
C ARG A 58 7.82 -13.83 2.51
N GLU A 59 6.68 -14.52 2.48
CA GLU A 59 5.72 -14.40 1.39
C GLU A 59 5.20 -12.96 1.26
N ARG A 60 4.76 -12.36 2.37
CA ARG A 60 4.31 -10.96 2.39
C ARG A 60 5.43 -10.00 1.97
N TYR A 61 6.65 -10.22 2.47
CA TYR A 61 7.81 -9.44 2.06
C TYR A 61 8.04 -9.47 0.55
N GLU A 62 8.04 -10.66 -0.08
CA GLU A 62 8.21 -10.77 -1.54
C GLU A 62 7.04 -10.09 -2.29
N LEU A 63 5.80 -10.30 -1.86
CA LEU A 63 4.63 -9.63 -2.44
C LEU A 63 4.71 -8.10 -2.30
N SER A 64 5.26 -7.60 -1.19
CA SER A 64 5.37 -6.17 -0.94
C SER A 64 6.25 -5.43 -1.95
N LYS A 65 7.19 -6.11 -2.59
CA LYS A 65 8.06 -5.54 -3.63
C LYS A 65 7.29 -5.07 -4.87
N HIS A 66 6.10 -5.60 -5.10
CA HIS A 66 5.24 -5.21 -6.21
C HIS A 66 4.32 -4.03 -5.89
N LEU A 67 4.13 -3.68 -4.61
CA LEU A 67 3.21 -2.61 -4.20
C LEU A 67 3.56 -1.25 -4.83
N PRO A 68 4.83 -0.80 -4.91
CA PRO A 68 5.16 0.49 -5.51
C PRO A 68 4.73 0.60 -6.97
N GLU A 69 4.91 -0.49 -7.75
CA GLU A 69 4.52 -0.53 -9.16
C GLU A 69 2.99 -0.51 -9.31
N ILE A 70 2.28 -1.32 -8.52
CA ILE A 70 0.81 -1.33 -8.49
C ILE A 70 0.28 0.06 -8.15
N ILE A 71 0.83 0.70 -7.11
CA ILE A 71 0.43 2.05 -6.71
C ILE A 71 0.65 3.02 -7.88
N ARG A 72 1.84 3.06 -8.49
CA ARG A 72 2.11 3.96 -9.62
C ARG A 72 1.19 3.71 -10.81
N SER A 73 0.87 2.45 -11.11
CA SER A 73 -0.03 2.10 -12.22
C SER A 73 -1.46 2.56 -11.98
N MET A 74 -1.89 2.72 -10.73
CA MET A 74 -3.21 3.25 -10.37
C MET A 74 -3.35 4.76 -10.60
N PHE A 75 -2.26 5.51 -10.81
CA PHE A 75 -2.29 6.94 -11.11
C PHE A 75 -2.07 7.19 -12.60
N ASN A 76 -3.07 6.80 -13.40
CA ASN A 76 -3.12 7.15 -14.81
C ASN A 76 -4.48 7.78 -15.15
N GLU A 77 -4.56 8.50 -16.26
CA GLU A 77 -5.77 9.24 -16.68
C GLU A 77 -7.02 8.36 -16.83
N LYS A 78 -6.86 7.03 -16.93
CA LYS A 78 -7.97 6.06 -17.06
C LYS A 78 -8.51 5.61 -15.69
N VAL A 79 -7.80 5.86 -14.59
CA VAL A 79 -8.19 5.45 -13.24
C VAL A 79 -8.68 6.67 -12.47
N ASN A 80 -9.98 6.70 -12.19
CA ASN A 80 -10.61 7.80 -11.46
C ASN A 80 -10.69 7.45 -9.97
N VAL A 81 -10.07 8.27 -9.13
CA VAL A 81 -10.23 8.20 -7.67
C VAL A 81 -11.53 8.91 -7.30
N TYR A 82 -12.50 8.16 -6.78
CA TYR A 82 -13.76 8.75 -6.30
C TYR A 82 -13.77 8.80 -4.77
N GLN A 83 -14.03 9.99 -4.24
CA GLN A 83 -14.33 10.14 -2.83
C GLN A 83 -15.73 9.55 -2.58
N THR A 84 -15.81 8.52 -1.76
CA THR A 84 -17.11 7.92 -1.42
C THR A 84 -17.94 8.85 -0.54
N SER A 85 -19.27 8.67 -0.55
CA SER A 85 -20.22 9.44 0.28
C SER A 85 -19.93 9.32 1.79
N ALA A 86 -19.28 8.23 2.19
CA ALA A 86 -18.59 8.13 3.47
C ALA A 86 -17.28 8.92 3.38
N ARG A 87 -17.34 10.22 3.75
CA ARG A 87 -16.30 11.26 3.64
C ARG A 87 -14.91 10.95 4.26
N ARG A 88 -14.56 9.70 4.55
CA ARG A 88 -13.29 9.27 5.16
C ARG A 88 -12.48 8.27 4.32
N ASN A 89 -13.04 7.77 3.20
CA ASN A 89 -12.36 6.79 2.35
C ASN A 89 -12.32 7.24 0.89
N PHE A 90 -11.13 7.30 0.31
CA PHE A 90 -10.92 7.38 -1.13
C PHE A 90 -11.05 5.95 -1.69
N ALA A 91 -11.99 5.74 -2.62
CA ALA A 91 -12.13 4.46 -3.30
C ALA A 91 -11.57 4.57 -4.72
N TYR A 92 -10.72 3.63 -5.08
CA TYR A 92 -10.27 3.46 -6.46
C TYR A 92 -11.36 2.75 -7.25
N VAL A 93 -11.77 3.34 -8.37
CA VAL A 93 -12.68 2.69 -9.33
C VAL A 93 -11.93 2.54 -10.64
N VAL A 94 -11.64 1.28 -11.00
CA VAL A 94 -11.12 0.94 -12.32
C VAL A 94 -12.30 0.83 -13.27
N LYS A 95 -12.34 1.66 -14.31
CA LYS A 95 -13.32 1.52 -15.39
C LYS A 95 -12.85 0.40 -16.32
N VAL A 96 -13.57 -0.72 -16.36
CA VAL A 96 -13.36 -1.77 -17.37
C VAL A 96 -14.32 -1.49 -18.52
N SER A 97 -13.79 -1.30 -19.73
CA SER A 97 -14.58 -1.23 -20.95
C SER A 97 -14.72 -2.64 -21.51
N LEU A 98 -15.96 -3.09 -21.74
CA LEU A 98 -16.27 -4.24 -22.62
C LEU A 98 -16.31 -3.78 -24.07
#